data_AF-A0A662F587-F1
#
_entry.id   AF-A0A662F587-F1
#
_cell.length_a   1.000
_cell.length_b   1.000
_cell.length_c   1.000
_cell.angle_alpha   90.00
_cell.angle_beta   90.00
_cell.angle_gamma   90.00
#
_symmetry.space_group_name_H-M   'P 1'
#
loop_
_entity.id
_entity.type
_entity.pdbx_description
1 polymer ?
#
loop_
_entity_poly.entity_id
_entity_poly.type
_entity_poly.pdbx_seq_one_letter_code
_entity_poly.pdbx_strand_id
1 'polypeptide(L)'
;MRRAIFVSGIFTIILVFISLLGCSLQISQIEFDLNLSPGGSTSQTFLLINDESRSQEITVYLNDWVRTPTGETDFFPPNDARWLFLRSFTAGERLELV
;
A
#
# COMPACT_ATOMS: atom_id res chain seq x y z
N MET A 1 -10.90 4.37 -45.36
CA MET A 1 -11.57 3.60 -44.29
C MET A 1 -10.66 2.55 -43.63
N ARG A 2 -9.93 1.69 -44.37
CA ARG A 2 -9.01 0.68 -43.79
C ARG A 2 -7.91 1.23 -42.85
N ARG A 3 -7.38 2.43 -43.12
CA ARG A 3 -6.37 3.08 -42.26
C ARG A 3 -6.92 3.57 -40.91
N ALA A 4 -8.18 4.02 -40.86
CA ALA A 4 -8.80 4.52 -39.63
C ALA A 4 -9.10 3.38 -38.63
N ILE A 5 -9.50 2.22 -39.13
CA ILE A 5 -9.74 1.01 -38.30
C ILE A 5 -8.43 0.50 -37.70
N PHE A 6 -7.34 0.56 -38.46
CA PHE A 6 -6.01 0.13 -38.00
C PHE A 6 -5.45 1.04 -36.90
N VAL A 7 -5.63 2.37 -37.05
CA VAL A 7 -5.21 3.35 -36.04
C VAL A 7 -6.04 3.23 -34.76
N SER A 8 -7.35 2.99 -34.89
CA SER A 8 -8.23 2.75 -33.73
C SER A 8 -7.81 1.49 -32.95
N GLY A 9 -7.49 0.40 -33.65
CA GLY A 9 -7.08 -0.85 -33.01
C GLY A 9 -5.78 -0.71 -32.21
N ILE A 10 -4.79 0.01 -32.75
CA ILE A 10 -3.53 0.28 -32.05
C ILE A 10 -3.77 1.10 -30.79
N PHE A 11 -4.64 2.12 -30.87
CA PHE A 11 -4.95 2.99 -29.72
C PHE A 11 -5.63 2.22 -28.58
N THR A 12 -6.52 1.29 -28.89
CA THR A 12 -7.17 0.42 -27.89
C THR A 12 -6.16 -0.52 -27.22
N ILE A 13 -5.23 -1.10 -27.98
CA ILE A 13 -4.18 -1.98 -27.42
C ILE A 13 -3.26 -1.21 -26.46
N ILE A 14 -2.89 0.02 -26.82
CA ILE A 14 -2.07 0.89 -25.97
C ILE A 14 -2.80 1.23 -24.67
N LEU A 15 -4.09 1.57 -24.72
CA LEU A 15 -4.88 1.87 -23.53
C LEU A 15 -5.01 0.67 -22.58
N VAL A 16 -5.19 -0.54 -23.11
CA VAL A 16 -5.20 -1.76 -22.30
C VAL A 16 -3.83 -2.00 -21.65
N PHE A 17 -2.74 -1.80 -22.37
CA PHE A 17 -1.38 -1.93 -21.81
C PHE A 17 -1.08 -0.90 -20.72
N ILE A 18 -1.56 0.34 -20.86
CA ILE A 18 -1.40 1.39 -19.84
C ILE A 18 -2.21 1.05 -18.59
N SER A 19 -3.39 0.45 -18.73
CA SER A 19 -4.22 0.03 -17.59
C SER A 19 -3.64 -1.12 -16.77
N LEU A 20 -2.63 -1.84 -17.30
CA LEU A 20 -1.90 -2.89 -16.60
C LEU A 20 -0.68 -2.37 -15.82
N LEU A 21 -0.35 -1.07 -15.95
CA LEU A 21 0.70 -0.42 -15.15
C LEU A 21 0.16 0.02 -13.78
N GLY A 22 -0.53 -0.90 -13.09
CA GLY A 22 -0.93 -0.68 -11.71
C GLY A 22 0.30 -0.56 -10.80
N CYS A 23 0.16 0.11 -9.66
CA CYS A 23 1.11 -0.03 -8.57
C CYS A 23 0.52 -1.06 -7.61
N SER A 24 1.02 -2.30 -7.66
CA SER A 24 0.72 -3.31 -6.66
C SER A 24 1.76 -3.28 -5.54
N LEU A 25 1.30 -3.22 -4.31
CA LEU A 25 2.10 -3.47 -3.12
C LEU A 25 1.36 -4.53 -2.29
N GLN A 26 1.99 -5.68 -2.09
CA GLN A 26 1.41 -6.73 -1.26
C GLN A 26 1.84 -6.53 0.20
N ILE A 27 0.88 -6.68 1.11
CA ILE A 27 1.09 -6.60 2.57
C ILE A 27 0.65 -7.94 3.17
N SER A 28 1.51 -8.61 3.94
CA SER A 28 1.19 -9.93 4.50
C SER A 28 0.07 -9.91 5.55
N GLN A 29 0.02 -8.85 6.35
CA GLN A 29 -0.94 -8.67 7.43
C GLN A 29 -1.14 -7.17 7.68
N ILE A 30 -2.41 -6.75 7.80
CA ILE A 30 -2.79 -5.34 7.99
C ILE A 30 -3.52 -5.08 9.30
N GLU A 31 -3.84 -6.13 10.07
CA GLU A 31 -4.58 -6.04 11.32
C GLU A 31 -3.89 -6.90 12.39
N PHE A 32 -3.73 -6.32 13.58
CA PHE A 32 -3.06 -6.96 14.71
C PHE A 32 -3.92 -6.79 15.96
N ASP A 33 -4.29 -7.90 16.59
CA ASP A 33 -4.99 -7.88 17.87
C ASP A 33 -4.01 -7.65 19.02
N LEU A 34 -4.07 -6.46 19.61
CA LEU A 34 -3.25 -6.07 20.75
C LEU A 34 -3.91 -6.47 22.07
N ASN A 35 -3.87 -7.76 22.40
CA ASN A 35 -4.33 -8.28 23.68
C ASN A 35 -3.15 -8.36 24.68
N LEU A 36 -2.88 -7.26 25.38
CA LEU A 36 -1.77 -7.18 26.36
C LEU A 36 -2.27 -6.91 27.77
N SER A 37 -1.61 -7.54 28.75
CA SER A 37 -1.76 -7.17 30.17
C SER A 37 -1.27 -5.74 30.41
N PRO A 38 -1.79 -5.04 31.44
CA PRO A 38 -1.31 -3.70 31.79
C PRO A 38 0.21 -3.65 31.96
N GLY A 39 0.86 -2.74 31.25
CA GLY A 39 2.33 -2.58 31.24
C GLY A 39 3.08 -3.60 30.36
N GLY A 40 2.39 -4.50 29.68
CA GLY A 40 2.98 -5.41 28.71
C GLY A 40 3.40 -4.68 27.44
N SER A 41 4.49 -5.15 26.83
CA SER A 41 4.92 -4.71 25.50
C SER A 41 4.91 -5.88 24.54
N THR A 42 4.69 -5.58 23.26
CA THR A 42 4.79 -6.55 22.17
C THR A 42 5.40 -5.87 20.95
N SER A 43 5.93 -6.67 20.04
CA SER A 43 6.34 -6.22 18.72
C SER A 43 5.57 -7.04 17.69
N GLN A 44 5.17 -6.37 16.63
CA GLN A 44 4.38 -6.95 15.55
C GLN A 44 5.14 -6.76 14.25
N THR A 45 5.15 -7.80 13.43
CA THR A 45 5.88 -7.78 12.16
C THR A 45 4.93 -8.05 11.00
N PHE A 46 5.07 -7.26 9.95
CA PHE A 46 4.46 -7.52 8.65
C PHE A 46 5.49 -7.37 7.55
N LEU A 47 5.20 -8.03 6.43
CA LEU A 47 6.00 -7.99 5.22
C LEU A 47 5.32 -7.09 4.19
N LEU A 48 6.15 -6.23 3.58
CA LEU A 48 5.81 -5.49 2.37
C LEU A 48 6.56 -6.11 1.20
N ILE A 49 5.83 -6.44 0.13
CA ILE A 49 6.39 -7.04 -1.09
C ILE A 49 6.02 -6.16 -2.27
N ASN A 50 7.06 -5.65 -2.95
CA ASN A 50 6.89 -4.94 -4.21
C ASN A 50 6.89 -5.96 -5.36
N ASP A 51 5.70 -6.32 -5.83
CA ASP A 51 5.50 -7.22 -6.97
C ASP A 51 5.63 -6.50 -8.33
N GLU A 52 5.88 -5.19 -8.32
CA GLU A 52 6.06 -4.43 -9.55
C GLU A 52 7.49 -4.51 -10.08
N SER A 53 7.60 -4.36 -11.40
CA SER A 53 8.88 -4.25 -12.11
C SER A 53 9.64 -2.96 -11.81
N ARG A 54 8.99 -1.97 -11.20
CA ARG A 54 9.55 -0.64 -10.89
C ARG A 54 9.74 -0.47 -9.39
N SER A 55 10.74 0.34 -9.03
CA SER A 55 10.95 0.78 -7.64
C SER A 55 9.74 1.60 -7.16
N GLN A 56 9.36 1.40 -5.90
CA GLN A 56 8.29 2.14 -5.24
C GLN A 56 8.82 2.84 -3.99
N GLU A 57 8.28 4.03 -3.74
CA GLU A 57 8.48 4.76 -2.49
C GLU A 57 7.26 4.53 -1.60
N ILE A 58 7.50 4.08 -0.37
CA ILE A 58 6.45 3.71 0.58
C ILE A 58 6.62 4.58 1.82
N THR A 59 5.50 5.12 2.31
CA THR A 59 5.45 5.75 3.62
C THR A 59 4.46 4.99 4.50
N VAL A 60 4.93 4.54 5.66
CA VAL A 60 4.09 3.84 6.65
C VAL A 60 3.72 4.84 7.74
N TYR A 61 2.42 4.91 8.08
CA TYR A 61 1.91 5.72 9.18
C TYR A 61 1.16 4.83 10.16
N LEU A 62 1.43 5.04 11.45
CA LEU A 62 0.59 4.54 12.53
C LEU A 62 -0.18 5.75 13.10
N ASN A 63 -1.51 5.72 13.04
CA ASN A 63 -2.38 6.75 13.57
C ASN A 63 -3.51 6.12 14.37
N ASP A 64 -4.02 6.85 15.34
CA ASP A 64 -5.28 6.51 16.00
C ASP A 64 -6.44 6.66 15.03
N TRP A 65 -7.47 5.83 15.21
CA TRP A 65 -8.70 5.89 14.43
C TRP A 65 -9.89 5.47 15.31
N VAL A 66 -11.10 5.87 14.90
CA VAL A 66 -12.35 5.47 15.55
C VAL A 66 -13.36 4.98 14.53
N ARG A 67 -14.23 4.05 14.93
CA ARG A 67 -15.45 3.77 14.17
C ARG A 67 -16.48 4.86 14.43
N THR A 68 -17.01 5.44 13.36
CA THR A 68 -18.17 6.32 13.45
C THR A 68 -19.41 5.52 13.85
N PRO A 69 -20.48 6.17 14.33
CA PRO A 69 -21.75 5.49 14.60
C PRO A 69 -22.38 4.81 13.38
N THR A 70 -22.02 5.23 12.16
CA THR A 70 -22.45 4.61 10.89
C THR A 70 -21.56 3.43 10.47
N GLY A 71 -20.51 3.13 11.23
CA GLY A 71 -19.59 2.04 10.97
C GLY A 71 -18.46 2.39 10.01
N GLU A 72 -18.25 3.66 9.67
CA GLU A 72 -17.13 4.11 8.85
C GLU A 72 -15.85 4.26 9.69
N THR A 73 -14.67 4.18 9.06
CA THR A 73 -13.39 4.42 9.73
C THR A 73 -13.07 5.91 9.63
N ASP A 74 -12.99 6.59 10.76
CA ASP A 74 -12.51 7.97 10.84
C ASP A 74 -11.08 7.98 11.39
N PHE A 75 -10.13 8.43 10.58
CA PHE A 75 -8.71 8.44 10.93
C PHE A 75 -8.36 9.82 11.49
N PHE A 76 -7.80 9.86 12.69
CA PHE A 76 -7.31 11.11 13.22
C PHE A 76 -6.14 11.62 12.35
N PRO A 77 -6.02 12.95 12.18
CA PRO A 77 -4.88 13.51 11.48
C PRO A 77 -3.58 13.06 12.16
N PRO A 78 -2.48 12.98 11.39
CA PRO A 78 -1.13 12.86 11.91
C PRO A 78 -0.92 13.65 13.22
N ASN A 79 -0.68 12.99 14.35
CA ASN A 79 -0.20 13.67 15.56
C ASN A 79 1.34 13.64 15.58
N ASP A 80 1.98 14.54 16.34
CA ASP A 80 3.44 14.68 16.39
C ASP A 80 4.17 13.48 17.04
N ALA A 81 3.45 12.47 17.53
CA ALA A 81 4.01 11.24 18.09
C ALA A 81 4.20 10.19 16.99
N ARG A 82 5.11 10.46 16.03
CA ARG A 82 5.25 9.63 14.82
C ARG A 82 6.56 8.86 14.73
N TRP A 83 6.42 7.55 14.53
CA TRP A 83 7.40 6.75 13.81
C TRP A 83 7.23 7.01 12.31
N LEU A 84 8.09 7.85 11.73
CA LEU A 84 8.17 8.05 10.28
C LEU A 84 9.23 7.10 9.72
N PHE A 85 8.80 6.10 8.94
CA PHE A 85 9.70 5.25 8.17
C PHE A 85 9.55 5.57 6.69
N LEU A 86 10.64 6.09 6.09
CA LEU A 86 10.72 6.39 4.66
C LEU A 86 11.94 5.68 4.07
N ARG A 87 11.70 4.79 3.10
CA ARG A 87 12.79 4.09 2.37
C ARG A 87 12.30 3.67 0.99
N SER A 88 13.19 3.73 0.01
CA SER A 88 12.96 3.19 -1.33
C SER A 88 13.25 1.69 -1.38
N PHE A 89 12.43 0.92 -2.11
CA PHE A 89 12.57 -0.54 -2.22
C PHE A 89 12.69 -0.98 -3.68
N THR A 90 13.60 -1.92 -3.92
CA THR A 90 13.80 -2.54 -5.24
C THR A 90 12.76 -3.64 -5.51
N ALA A 91 12.58 -3.98 -6.79
CA ALA A 91 11.62 -5.01 -7.20
C ALA A 91 11.99 -6.39 -6.59
N GLY A 92 11.00 -7.04 -5.97
CA GLY A 92 11.18 -8.34 -5.29
C GLY A 92 11.89 -8.28 -3.94
N GLU A 93 12.21 -7.08 -3.42
CA GLU A 93 12.79 -6.90 -2.10
C GLU A 93 11.76 -7.19 -0.99
N ARG A 94 12.20 -7.87 0.06
CA ARG A 94 11.40 -8.14 1.27
C ARG A 94 11.90 -7.27 2.41
N LEU A 95 10.98 -6.58 3.06
CA LEU A 95 11.25 -5.81 4.28
C LEU A 95 10.46 -6.38 5.45
N GLU A 96 11.16 -6.67 6.52
CA GLU A 96 10.56 -6.87 7.84
C GLU A 96 10.58 -5.54 8.61
N LEU A 97 9.40 -5.09 9.02
CA LEU A 97 9.23 -3.98 9.97
C LEU A 97 8.85 -4.58 11.32
N VAL A 98 9.52 -4.17 12.39
CA VAL A 98 9.43 -4.74 13.75
C VAL A 98 8.96 -3.68 14.74
#